data_AF-A0A942FZF2-F1
#
_entry.id   AF-A0A942FZF2-F1
#
_cell.length_a   1.000
_cell.length_b   1.000
_cell.length_c   1.000
_cell.angle_alpha   90.00
_cell.angle_beta   90.00
_cell.angle_gamma   90.00
#
_symmetry.space_group_name_H-M   'P 1'
#
loop_
_entity.id
_entity.type
_entity.pdbx_description
1 polymer ?
#
loop_
_entity_poly.entity_id
_entity_poly.type
_entity_poly.pdbx_seq_one_letter_code
_entity_poly.pdbx_strand_id
1 'polypeptide(L)'
;MPEYALLIADCFKFFRHDLQNDLQIVYGYLQLEKSREQVVAKLDKVTERILTASHIFNLNNVPLSCFLFVMWAQAEQSGMRFMIETTGRLEHFGANWPSWEHQLATLWTYYRGLAVARGQKEVLLELTGEHNEWQVCFGGKGAVQIICTSEERGMRKHVY
;
A
#
# COMPACT_ATOMS: atom_id res chain seq x y z
N MET A 1 0.96 -15.19 14.33
CA MET A 1 0.56 -14.00 15.11
C MET A 1 1.76 -13.23 15.69
N PRO A 2 2.73 -13.83 16.42
CA PRO A 2 3.87 -13.08 16.99
C PRO A 2 4.80 -12.45 15.93
N GLU A 3 4.99 -13.13 14.80
CA GLU A 3 5.87 -12.68 13.71
C GLU A 3 5.37 -11.39 13.03
N TYR A 4 4.04 -11.23 12.90
CA TYR A 4 3.45 -10.01 12.35
C TYR A 4 3.62 -8.80 13.28
N ALA A 5 3.62 -9.01 14.60
CA ALA A 5 3.81 -7.91 15.54
C ALA A 5 5.21 -7.28 15.42
N LEU A 6 6.24 -8.10 15.26
CA LEU A 6 7.61 -7.62 15.00
C LEU A 6 7.70 -6.91 13.65
N LEU A 7 7.11 -7.47 12.60
CA LEU A 7 7.09 -6.88 11.27
C LEU A 7 6.39 -5.51 11.26
N ILE A 8 5.24 -5.40 11.93
CA ILE A 8 4.50 -4.15 12.10
C ILE A 8 5.31 -3.14 12.91
N ALA A 9 5.98 -3.57 13.98
CA ALA A 9 6.84 -2.70 14.78
C ALA A 9 8.00 -2.14 13.95
N ASP A 10 8.59 -2.94 13.06
CA ASP A 10 9.64 -2.49 12.15
C ASP A 10 9.09 -1.54 11.08
N CYS A 11 7.86 -1.76 10.59
CA CYS A 11 7.18 -0.79 9.74
C CYS A 11 6.98 0.56 10.45
N PHE A 12 6.57 0.56 11.73
CA PHE A 12 6.46 1.81 12.50
C PHE A 12 7.79 2.53 12.65
N LYS A 13 8.90 1.80 12.93
CA LYS A 13 10.24 2.40 12.98
C LYS A 13 10.61 3.05 11.66
N PHE A 14 10.35 2.35 10.56
CA PHE A 14 10.59 2.84 9.20
C PHE A 14 9.80 4.13 8.93
N PHE A 15 8.47 4.12 9.08
CA PHE A 15 7.65 5.31 8.82
C PHE A 15 7.96 6.49 9.74
N ARG A 16 8.29 6.22 11.02
CA ARG A 16 8.74 7.28 11.93
C ARG A 16 10.03 7.94 11.46
N HIS A 17 11.02 7.14 11.07
CA HIS A 17 12.29 7.63 10.55
C HIS A 17 12.08 8.47 9.28
N ASP A 18 11.25 7.98 8.38
CA ASP A 18 10.94 8.68 7.14
C ASP A 18 10.18 9.98 7.36
N LEU A 19 9.18 9.99 8.25
CA LEU A 19 8.46 11.22 8.62
C LEU A 19 9.43 12.24 9.22
N GLN A 20 10.36 11.81 10.06
CA GLN A 20 11.40 12.68 10.61
C GLN A 20 12.26 13.28 9.49
N ASN A 21 12.67 12.49 8.50
CA ASN A 21 13.45 12.97 7.36
C ASN A 21 12.66 13.98 6.51
N ASP A 22 11.38 13.70 6.27
CA ASP A 22 10.51 14.62 5.52
C ASP A 22 10.38 15.97 6.23
N LEU A 23 10.18 15.95 7.56
CA LEU A 23 10.13 17.18 8.37
C LEU A 23 11.46 17.93 8.39
N GLN A 24 12.60 17.22 8.43
CA GLN A 24 13.92 17.84 8.32
C GLN A 24 14.13 18.52 6.97
N ILE A 25 13.66 17.91 5.87
CA ILE A 25 13.72 18.50 4.53
C ILE A 25 12.88 19.78 4.47
N VAL A 26 11.65 19.73 4.97
CA VAL A 26 10.76 20.91 5.02
C VAL A 26 11.41 22.02 5.84
N TYR A 27 11.95 21.69 7.02
CA TYR A 27 12.67 22.65 7.86
C TYR A 27 13.87 23.26 7.13
N GLY A 28 14.68 22.45 6.46
CA GLY A 28 15.80 22.93 5.65
C GLY A 28 15.36 23.86 4.50
N TYR A 29 14.23 23.58 3.85
CA TYR A 29 13.67 24.44 2.81
C TYR A 29 13.25 25.81 3.36
N LEU A 30 12.66 25.83 4.56
CA LEU A 30 12.31 27.07 5.25
C LEU A 30 13.56 27.88 5.62
N GLN A 31 14.61 27.23 6.14
CA GLN A 31 15.88 27.88 6.50
C GLN A 31 16.63 28.44 5.28
N LEU A 32 16.50 27.79 4.13
CA LEU A 32 17.10 28.25 2.87
C LEU A 32 16.21 29.24 2.09
N GLU A 33 15.13 29.73 2.72
CA GLU A 33 14.16 30.67 2.12
C GLU A 33 13.69 30.22 0.74
N LYS A 34 13.47 28.90 0.57
CA LYS A 34 12.90 28.35 -0.66
C LYS A 34 11.52 28.93 -0.91
N SER A 35 11.12 28.98 -2.18
CA SER A 35 9.84 29.57 -2.54
C SER A 35 8.68 28.85 -1.83
N ARG A 36 7.60 29.58 -1.56
CA ARG A 36 6.41 29.02 -0.90
C ARG A 36 5.92 27.78 -1.64
N GLU A 37 5.93 27.81 -2.96
CA GLU A 37 5.48 26.70 -3.82
C GLU A 37 6.33 25.45 -3.61
N GLN A 38 7.65 25.61 -3.43
CA GLN A 38 8.55 24.48 -3.16
C GLN A 38 8.32 23.86 -1.79
N VAL A 39 8.05 24.67 -0.77
CA VAL A 39 7.74 24.19 0.59
C VAL A 39 6.38 23.49 0.59
N VAL A 40 5.36 24.09 -0.03
CA VAL A 40 4.01 23.51 -0.14
C VAL A 40 4.07 22.17 -0.87
N ALA A 41 4.77 22.08 -2.01
CA ALA A 41 4.92 20.82 -2.73
C ALA A 41 5.62 19.72 -1.92
N LYS A 42 6.45 20.07 -0.93
CA LYS A 42 7.04 19.09 0.01
C LYS A 42 6.04 18.68 1.09
N LEU A 43 5.30 19.63 1.65
CA LEU A 43 4.25 19.36 2.63
C LEU A 43 3.14 18.49 2.04
N ASP A 44 2.74 18.73 0.79
CA ASP A 44 1.72 17.94 0.10
C ASP A 44 2.09 16.45 0.06
N LYS A 45 3.37 16.13 -0.18
CA LYS A 45 3.85 14.74 -0.14
C LYS A 45 3.75 14.10 1.25
N VAL A 46 4.03 14.87 2.30
CA VAL A 46 3.88 14.40 3.68
C VAL A 46 2.42 14.15 4.00
N THR A 47 1.54 15.08 3.60
CA THR A 47 0.10 14.95 3.76
C THR A 47 -0.45 13.74 3.01
N GLU A 48 -0.03 13.52 1.76
CA GLU A 48 -0.41 12.33 0.98
C GLU A 48 -0.06 11.04 1.72
N ARG A 49 1.17 10.90 2.26
CA ARG A 49 1.57 9.71 3.04
C ARG A 49 0.68 9.51 4.26
N ILE A 50 0.38 10.58 5.00
CA ILE A 50 -0.49 10.51 6.18
C ILE A 50 -1.92 10.10 5.78
N LEU A 51 -2.43 10.62 4.66
CA LEU A 51 -3.75 10.25 4.13
C LEU A 51 -3.79 8.79 3.70
N THR A 52 -2.74 8.28 3.03
CA THR A 52 -2.62 6.84 2.71
C THR A 52 -2.65 5.98 3.97
N ALA A 53 -1.91 6.37 5.02
CA ALA A 53 -1.96 5.67 6.29
C ALA A 53 -3.38 5.68 6.88
N SER A 54 -4.02 6.85 6.93
CA SER A 54 -5.38 7.01 7.44
C SER A 54 -6.37 6.13 6.67
N HIS A 55 -6.27 6.10 5.34
CA HIS A 55 -7.11 5.26 4.49
C HIS A 55 -6.93 3.78 4.79
N ILE A 56 -5.68 3.29 4.90
CA ILE A 56 -5.39 1.90 5.26
C ILE A 56 -5.99 1.52 6.61
N PHE A 57 -5.90 2.38 7.62
CA PHE A 57 -6.41 2.08 8.97
C PHE A 57 -7.91 2.30 9.14
N ASN A 58 -8.55 3.05 8.24
CA ASN A 58 -10.00 3.29 8.24
C ASN A 58 -10.81 2.18 7.54
N LEU A 59 -10.18 1.11 7.06
CA LEU A 59 -10.88 -0.01 6.40
C LEU A 59 -11.74 -0.86 7.37
N ASN A 60 -11.73 -0.56 8.68
CA ASN A 60 -12.45 -1.28 9.72
C ASN A 60 -12.18 -2.79 9.74
N ASN A 61 -11.00 -3.21 9.28
CA ASN A 61 -10.56 -4.59 9.18
C ASN A 61 -9.08 -4.69 9.56
N VAL A 62 -8.83 -4.95 10.84
CA VAL A 62 -7.47 -4.89 11.42
C VAL A 62 -6.47 -5.80 10.69
N PRO A 63 -6.77 -7.09 10.42
CA PRO A 63 -5.83 -7.95 9.69
C PRO A 63 -5.46 -7.42 8.29
N LEU A 64 -6.45 -6.98 7.51
CA LEU A 64 -6.21 -6.38 6.20
C LEU A 64 -5.39 -5.10 6.32
N SER A 65 -5.76 -4.20 7.23
CA SER A 65 -5.03 -2.94 7.47
C SER A 65 -3.57 -3.20 7.82
N CYS A 66 -3.30 -4.17 8.70
CA CYS A 66 -1.93 -4.56 9.05
C CYS A 66 -1.15 -5.09 7.84
N PHE A 67 -1.77 -5.94 7.02
CA PHE A 67 -1.14 -6.47 5.82
C PHE A 67 -0.83 -5.37 4.79
N LEU A 68 -1.79 -4.49 4.52
CA LEU A 68 -1.61 -3.35 3.62
C LEU A 68 -0.53 -2.39 4.10
N PHE A 69 -0.45 -2.17 5.41
CA PHE A 69 0.60 -1.34 6.01
C PHE A 69 2.00 -1.93 5.78
N VAL A 70 2.14 -3.26 5.91
CA VAL A 70 3.39 -3.96 5.59
C VAL A 70 3.72 -3.88 4.10
N MET A 71 2.73 -4.08 3.22
CA MET A 71 2.92 -3.95 1.78
C MET A 71 3.39 -2.55 1.39
N TRP A 72 2.76 -1.53 1.95
CA TRP A 72 3.14 -0.14 1.73
C TRP A 72 4.59 0.10 2.15
N ALA A 73 4.99 -0.32 3.36
CA ALA A 73 6.38 -0.18 3.82
C ALA A 73 7.36 -0.88 2.86
N GLN A 74 7.05 -2.08 2.40
CA GLN A 74 7.89 -2.83 1.47
C GLN A 74 7.99 -2.17 0.09
N ALA A 75 6.92 -1.55 -0.39
CA ALA A 75 6.92 -0.80 -1.65
C ALA A 75 7.84 0.43 -1.54
N GLU A 76 7.68 1.22 -0.48
CA GLU A 76 8.49 2.44 -0.23
C GLU A 76 9.98 2.09 -0.06
N GLN A 77 10.29 1.03 0.69
CA GLN A 77 11.68 0.53 0.82
C GLN A 77 12.30 0.10 -0.52
N SER A 78 11.46 -0.30 -1.47
CA SER A 78 11.89 -0.65 -2.83
C SER A 78 11.94 0.57 -3.77
N GLY A 79 11.71 1.78 -3.25
CA GLY A 79 11.67 3.01 -4.03
C GLY A 79 10.44 3.13 -4.93
N MET A 80 9.33 2.50 -4.55
CA MET A 80 8.05 2.55 -5.26
C MET A 80 7.02 3.31 -4.41
N ARG A 81 6.29 4.24 -5.04
CA ARG A 81 5.12 4.87 -4.45
C ARG A 81 3.99 3.87 -4.38
N PHE A 82 3.40 3.69 -3.20
CA PHE A 82 2.22 2.85 -3.02
C PHE A 82 0.95 3.70 -3.02
N MET A 83 -0.05 3.28 -3.77
CA MET A 83 -1.38 3.88 -3.81
C MET A 83 -2.40 2.79 -3.57
N ILE A 84 -3.45 3.11 -2.83
CA ILE A 84 -4.55 2.21 -2.56
C ILE A 84 -5.86 2.89 -2.92
N GLU A 85 -6.65 2.20 -3.72
CA GLU A 85 -8.01 2.61 -4.05
C GLU A 85 -8.96 1.52 -3.58
N THR A 86 -10.01 1.94 -2.89
CA THR A 86 -11.00 1.02 -2.34
C THR A 86 -12.39 1.39 -2.83
N THR A 87 -13.08 0.45 -3.46
CA THR A 87 -14.45 0.64 -3.96
C THR A 87 -15.37 -0.43 -3.40
N GLY A 88 -16.62 -0.06 -3.10
CA GLY A 88 -17.63 -0.97 -2.55
C GLY A 88 -17.53 -1.17 -1.02
N ARG A 89 -18.15 -2.25 -0.51
CA ARG A 89 -18.27 -2.53 0.94
C ARG A 89 -17.19 -3.49 1.40
N LEU A 90 -16.12 -2.99 2.02
CA LEU A 90 -14.97 -3.79 2.49
C LEU A 90 -15.20 -4.57 3.79
N GLU A 91 -16.32 -4.35 4.48
CA GLU A 91 -16.65 -4.99 5.76
C GLU A 91 -16.64 -6.52 5.68
N HIS A 92 -17.06 -7.08 4.54
CA HIS A 92 -17.12 -8.53 4.33
C HIS A 92 -15.76 -9.14 3.93
N PHE A 93 -14.76 -8.31 3.61
CA PHE A 93 -13.41 -8.78 3.25
C PHE A 93 -12.74 -9.46 4.44
N GLY A 94 -13.03 -8.95 5.65
CA GLY A 94 -12.44 -9.46 6.89
C GLY A 94 -12.90 -10.87 7.26
N ALA A 95 -14.13 -11.24 6.89
CA ALA A 95 -14.67 -12.57 7.18
C ALA A 95 -13.89 -13.69 6.46
N ASN A 96 -13.37 -13.41 5.26
CA ASN A 96 -12.58 -14.35 4.47
C ASN A 96 -11.07 -14.13 4.58
N TRP A 97 -10.62 -13.20 5.42
CA TRP A 97 -9.20 -12.85 5.53
C TRP A 97 -8.26 -14.06 5.69
N PRO A 98 -8.53 -15.04 6.57
CA PRO A 98 -7.60 -16.15 6.79
C PRO A 98 -7.35 -17.02 5.54
N SER A 99 -8.33 -17.15 4.64
CA SER A 99 -8.16 -17.91 3.40
C SER A 99 -7.43 -17.11 2.33
N TRP A 100 -7.40 -15.78 2.45
CA TRP A 100 -6.89 -14.87 1.44
C TRP A 100 -5.50 -14.34 1.75
N GLU A 101 -5.16 -14.23 3.03
CA GLU A 101 -3.87 -13.71 3.52
C GLU A 101 -2.70 -14.34 2.76
N HIS A 102 -2.63 -15.68 2.72
CA HIS A 102 -1.53 -16.38 2.06
C HIS A 102 -1.48 -16.12 0.55
N GLN A 103 -2.65 -16.08 -0.09
CA GLN A 103 -2.74 -15.89 -1.53
C GLN A 103 -2.36 -14.45 -1.91
N LEU A 104 -2.83 -13.45 -1.16
CA LEU A 104 -2.45 -12.05 -1.34
C LEU A 104 -0.97 -11.82 -1.05
N ALA A 105 -0.41 -12.44 0.00
CA ALA A 105 1.01 -12.37 0.31
C ALA A 105 1.86 -12.93 -0.84
N THR A 106 1.42 -14.05 -1.43
CA THR A 106 2.09 -14.68 -2.57
C THR A 106 2.00 -13.80 -3.81
N LEU A 107 0.82 -13.27 -4.13
CA LEU A 107 0.61 -12.37 -5.27
C LEU A 107 1.44 -11.09 -5.13
N TRP A 108 1.45 -10.49 -3.94
CA TRP A 108 2.25 -9.32 -3.64
C TRP A 108 3.74 -9.59 -3.81
N THR A 109 4.24 -10.70 -3.25
CA THR A 109 5.65 -11.08 -3.36
C THR A 109 6.07 -11.25 -4.81
N TYR A 110 5.24 -11.93 -5.61
CA TYR A 110 5.46 -12.11 -7.05
C TYR A 110 5.43 -10.77 -7.80
N TYR A 111 4.39 -9.95 -7.58
CA TYR A 111 4.24 -8.66 -8.23
C TYR A 111 5.40 -7.72 -7.90
N ARG A 112 5.75 -7.58 -6.62
CA ARG A 112 6.85 -6.72 -6.16
C ARG A 112 8.17 -7.12 -6.81
N GLY A 113 8.47 -8.42 -6.90
CA GLY A 113 9.67 -8.92 -7.57
C GLY A 113 9.71 -8.51 -9.05
N LEU A 114 8.59 -8.64 -9.75
CA LEU A 114 8.46 -8.24 -11.15
C LEU A 114 8.55 -6.72 -11.34
N ALA A 115 7.90 -5.96 -10.46
CA ALA A 115 7.88 -4.50 -10.46
C ALA A 115 9.28 -3.92 -10.29
N VAL A 116 10.02 -4.43 -9.30
CA VAL A 116 11.42 -4.04 -9.05
C VAL A 116 12.31 -4.41 -10.23
N ALA A 117 12.19 -5.63 -10.77
CA ALA A 117 12.98 -6.07 -11.92
C ALA A 117 12.74 -5.20 -13.17
N ARG A 118 11.55 -4.61 -13.31
CA ARG A 118 11.18 -3.70 -14.40
C ARG A 118 11.44 -2.22 -14.09
N GLY A 119 11.97 -1.90 -12.92
CA GLY A 119 12.22 -0.52 -12.50
C GLY A 119 10.94 0.32 -12.33
N GLN A 120 9.80 -0.33 -12.05
CA GLN A 120 8.55 0.36 -11.78
C GLN A 120 8.72 1.29 -10.56
N LYS A 121 8.02 2.43 -10.62
CA LYS A 121 8.09 3.47 -9.58
C LYS A 121 6.80 3.62 -8.79
N GLU A 122 5.74 2.94 -9.22
CA GLU A 122 4.41 3.10 -8.65
C GLU A 122 3.73 1.73 -8.60
N VAL A 123 3.00 1.50 -7.52
CA VAL A 123 2.09 0.39 -7.34
C VAL A 123 0.74 0.95 -6.94
N LEU A 124 -0.27 0.68 -7.75
CA LEU A 124 -1.67 0.86 -7.41
C LEU A 124 -2.25 -0.48 -6.98
N LEU A 125 -2.82 -0.51 -5.78
CA LEU A 125 -3.65 -1.59 -5.28
C LEU A 125 -5.11 -1.17 -5.32
N GLU A 126 -5.89 -1.77 -6.20
CA GLU A 126 -7.34 -1.58 -6.22
C GLU A 126 -8.00 -2.75 -5.49
N LEU A 127 -8.80 -2.42 -4.48
CA LEU A 127 -9.63 -3.38 -3.74
C LEU A 127 -11.10 -3.05 -4.00
N THR A 128 -11.77 -3.91 -4.75
CA THR A 128 -13.21 -3.77 -5.02
C THR A 128 -13.97 -4.87 -4.29
N GLY A 129 -15.10 -4.52 -3.67
CA GLY A 129 -15.99 -5.46 -2.99
C GLY A 129 -17.46 -5.25 -3.34
N GLU A 130 -18.05 -6.18 -4.10
CA GLU A 130 -19.46 -6.20 -4.46
C GLU A 130 -20.07 -7.57 -4.18
N HIS A 131 -21.15 -7.63 -3.39
CA HIS A 131 -21.98 -8.83 -3.22
C HIS A 131 -21.25 -10.16 -2.92
N ASN A 132 -20.09 -10.11 -2.22
CA ASN A 132 -19.15 -11.20 -1.89
C ASN A 132 -18.11 -11.55 -2.95
N GLU A 133 -18.12 -10.87 -4.09
CA GLU A 133 -17.03 -10.88 -5.05
C GLU A 133 -16.05 -9.76 -4.72
N TRP A 134 -14.76 -10.10 -4.77
CA TRP A 134 -13.72 -9.13 -4.60
C TRP A 134 -12.72 -9.22 -5.71
N GLN A 135 -12.19 -8.06 -6.06
CA GLN A 135 -11.15 -7.91 -7.04
C GLN A 135 -9.95 -7.25 -6.37
N VAL A 136 -8.79 -7.88 -6.53
CA VAL A 136 -7.50 -7.29 -6.18
C VAL A 136 -6.73 -7.05 -7.46
N CYS A 137 -6.43 -5.79 -7.73
CA CYS A 137 -5.66 -5.37 -8.89
C CYS A 137 -4.33 -4.78 -8.44
N PHE A 138 -3.22 -5.36 -8.90
CA PHE A 138 -1.91 -4.72 -8.83
C PHE A 138 -1.59 -4.11 -10.18
N GLY A 139 -1.32 -2.80 -10.22
CA GLY A 139 -1.01 -2.09 -11.44
C GLY A 139 -0.17 -0.85 -11.24
N GLY A 140 0.00 -0.10 -12.32
CA GLY A 140 0.80 1.10 -12.41
C GLY A 140 0.94 1.51 -13.88
N LYS A 141 1.34 2.75 -14.16
CA LYS A 141 1.46 3.22 -15.54
C LYS A 141 2.51 2.40 -16.30
N GLY A 142 2.07 1.63 -17.31
CA GLY A 142 2.94 0.72 -18.08
C GLY A 142 3.31 -0.59 -17.37
N ALA A 143 2.57 -0.96 -16.32
CA ALA A 143 2.83 -2.15 -15.51
C ALA A 143 2.09 -3.40 -16.01
N VAL A 144 2.58 -4.56 -15.57
CA VAL A 144 1.83 -5.83 -15.61
C VAL A 144 0.65 -5.69 -14.67
N GLN A 145 -0.54 -6.00 -15.14
CA GLN A 145 -1.72 -5.98 -14.30
C GLN A 145 -1.98 -7.39 -13.78
N ILE A 146 -2.04 -7.55 -12.46
CA ILE A 146 -2.47 -8.81 -11.84
C ILE A 146 -3.84 -8.58 -11.26
N ILE A 147 -4.85 -9.21 -11.87
CA ILE A 147 -6.23 -9.18 -11.38
C ILE A 147 -6.53 -10.52 -10.73
N CYS A 148 -7.08 -10.46 -9.53
CA CYS A 148 -7.49 -11.62 -8.77
C CYS A 148 -8.93 -11.46 -8.33
N THR A 149 -9.80 -12.38 -8.74
CA THR A 149 -11.22 -12.38 -8.36
C THR A 149 -11.57 -13.56 -7.48
N SER A 150 -12.52 -13.36 -6.56
CA SER A 150 -13.08 -14.45 -5.75
C SER A 150 -14.34 -15.03 -6.40
N GLU A 151 -14.18 -15.94 -7.36
CA GLU A 151 -15.31 -16.82 -7.72
C GLU A 151 -15.52 -17.85 -6.59
N GLU A 152 -16.76 -18.34 -6.41
CA GLU A 152 -17.25 -19.22 -5.30
C GLU A 152 -16.39 -20.45 -4.94
N ARG A 153 -15.30 -20.74 -5.66
CA ARG A 153 -14.41 -21.90 -5.46
C ARG A 153 -12.90 -21.58 -5.46
N GLY A 154 -12.49 -20.31 -5.47
CA GLY A 154 -11.07 -19.93 -5.34
C GLY A 154 -10.66 -18.73 -6.20
N MET A 155 -9.47 -18.20 -5.93
CA MET A 155 -8.94 -17.03 -6.62
C MET A 155 -8.39 -17.38 -8.02
N ARG A 156 -8.89 -16.71 -9.05
CA ARG A 156 -8.36 -16.82 -10.43
C ARG A 156 -7.41 -15.67 -10.73
N LYS A 157 -6.18 -16.01 -11.14
CA LYS A 157 -5.16 -15.04 -11.55
C LYS A 157 -5.29 -14.76 -13.05
N HIS A 158 -5.52 -13.51 -13.40
CA HIS A 158 -5.36 -13.03 -14.76
C HIS A 158 -4.14 -12.10 -14.82
N VAL A 159 -3.21 -12.40 -15.72
CA VAL A 159 -2.02 -11.55 -15.97
C VAL A 159 -2.24 -10.90 -17.33
N TYR A 160 -2.36 -9.58 -17.34
CA TYR A 160 -2.45 -8.76 -18.54
C TYR A 160 -1.16 -7.98 -18.76
#